data_AF-A0A501XYE4-F1
#
_entry.id   AF-A0A501XYE4-F1
#
_cell.length_a   1.000
_cell.length_b   1.000
_cell.length_c   1.000
_cell.angle_alpha   90.00
_cell.angle_beta   90.00
_cell.angle_gamma   90.00
#
_symmetry.space_group_name_H-M   'P 1'
#
loop_
_entity.id
_entity.type
_entity.pdbx_description
1 polymer ?
#
loop_
_entity_poly.entity_id
_entity_poly.type
_entity_poly.pdbx_seq_one_letter_code
_entity_poly.pdbx_strand_id
1 'polypeptide(L)'
;MAYPYFVDVQSELLNILNTRLVIPLTPVELLEKKAPRHLCPVIHIDEGDFVMLTHQMASVPTKILREPVNELSSFRDEIVAAIDFLITGI
;
A
#
# COMPACT_ATOMS: atom_id res chain seq x y z
N MET A 1 9.09 12.74 6.42
CA MET A 1 8.51 11.51 6.98
C MET A 1 8.78 10.39 5.98
N ALA A 2 9.16 9.19 6.42
CA ALA A 2 9.55 8.11 5.50
C ALA A 2 8.37 7.52 4.69
N TYR A 3 7.15 7.57 5.26
CA TYR A 3 5.93 7.02 4.67
C TYR A 3 4.79 8.06 4.79
N PRO A 4 4.53 8.87 3.75
CA PRO A 4 3.48 9.89 3.79
C PRO A 4 2.06 9.31 3.71
N TYR A 5 1.88 8.12 3.12
CA TYR A 5 0.57 7.52 2.88
C TYR A 5 0.55 6.01 3.16
N PHE A 6 -0.64 5.49 3.39
CA PHE A 6 -0.92 4.06 3.55
C PHE A 6 -2.08 3.66 2.64
N VAL A 7 -1.97 2.50 2.01
CA VAL A 7 -3.07 1.86 1.27
C VAL A 7 -3.78 0.89 2.21
N ASP A 8 -5.07 1.08 2.46
CA ASP A 8 -5.90 0.06 3.13
C ASP A 8 -6.19 -1.05 2.12
N VAL A 9 -5.76 -2.27 2.45
CA VAL A 9 -5.95 -3.48 1.63
C VAL A 9 -6.88 -4.48 2.28
N GLN A 10 -7.45 -4.13 3.44
CA GLN A 10 -8.39 -4.98 4.16
C GLN A 10 -9.76 -4.95 3.49
N SER A 11 -10.40 -6.12 3.40
CA SER A 11 -11.78 -6.22 2.89
C SER A 11 -12.75 -5.41 3.74
N GLU A 12 -13.66 -4.69 3.08
CA GLU A 12 -14.73 -3.93 3.74
C GLU A 12 -15.71 -4.82 4.54
N LEU A 13 -15.74 -6.13 4.27
CA LEU A 13 -16.48 -7.09 5.10
C LEU A 13 -15.94 -7.14 6.55
N LEU A 14 -14.71 -6.68 6.77
CA LEU A 14 -14.04 -6.62 8.08
C LEU A 14 -14.01 -5.20 8.66
N ASN A 15 -14.86 -4.28 8.17
CA ASN A 15 -14.88 -2.89 8.63
C ASN A 15 -15.23 -2.71 10.13
N ILE A 16 -15.80 -3.75 10.75
CA ILE A 16 -16.12 -3.78 12.19
C ILE A 16 -14.87 -3.83 13.09
N LEU A 17 -13.70 -4.15 12.52
CA LEU A 17 -12.46 -4.24 13.27
C LEU A 17 -11.87 -2.85 13.55
N ASN A 18 -11.27 -2.68 14.73
CA ASN A 18 -10.58 -1.44 15.11
C ASN A 18 -9.18 -1.30 14.49
N THR A 19 -8.83 -2.18 13.57
CA THR A 19 -7.54 -2.22 12.87
C THR A 19 -7.76 -2.41 11.38
N ARG A 20 -6.82 -1.92 10.58
CA ARG A 20 -6.76 -2.13 9.13
C ARG A 20 -5.40 -2.70 8.74
N LEU A 21 -5.41 -3.67 7.84
CA LEU A 21 -4.22 -4.13 7.14
C LEU A 21 -3.84 -3.10 6.09
N VAL A 22 -2.65 -2.52 6.22
CA VAL A 22 -2.19 -1.45 5.33
C VAL A 22 -0.83 -1.73 4.73
N ILE A 23 -0.57 -1.13 3.57
CA ILE A 23 0.74 -1.12 2.93
C ILE A 23 1.26 0.32 2.85
N PRO A 24 2.48 0.62 3.36
CA PRO A 24 3.03 1.96 3.27
C PRO A 24 3.43 2.33 1.83
N LEU A 25 3.20 3.60 1.48
CA LEU A 25 3.69 4.22 0.26
C LEU A 25 4.90 5.09 0.58
N THR A 26 5.93 5.06 -0.27
CA THR A 26 7.07 5.97 -0.20
C THR A 26 7.29 6.67 -1.55
N PRO A 27 7.63 7.97 -1.59
CA PRO A 27 7.95 8.64 -2.86
C PRO A 27 9.04 7.90 -3.62
N VAL A 28 8.89 7.75 -4.94
CA VAL A 28 9.89 7.07 -5.79
C VAL A 28 11.28 7.69 -5.63
N GLU A 29 11.36 9.01 -5.42
CA GLU A 29 12.60 9.76 -5.24
C GLU A 29 13.40 9.36 -3.99
N LEU A 30 12.75 8.78 -2.98
CA LEU A 30 13.41 8.33 -1.74
C LEU A 30 13.97 6.90 -1.84
N LEU A 31 13.70 6.18 -2.92
CA LEU A 31 14.24 4.84 -3.14
C LEU A 31 15.63 4.90 -3.78
N GLU A 32 16.66 4.70 -2.95
CA GLU A 32 18.06 4.64 -3.41
C GLU A 32 18.33 3.48 -4.38
N LYS A 33 17.53 2.41 -4.32
CA LYS A 33 17.64 1.22 -5.17
C LYS A 33 16.30 0.86 -5.79
N LYS A 34 16.33 0.33 -7.01
CA LYS A 34 15.12 -0.18 -7.67
C LYS A 34 14.55 -1.34 -6.88
N ALA A 35 13.35 -1.15 -6.33
CA ALA A 35 12.58 -2.24 -5.75
C ALA A 35 12.06 -3.18 -6.87
N PRO A 36 11.87 -4.48 -6.61
CA PRO A 36 11.28 -5.39 -7.59
C PRO A 36 9.85 -4.96 -7.90
N ARG A 37 9.54 -4.61 -9.15
CA ARG A 37 8.24 -4.04 -9.52
C ARG A 37 7.05 -4.95 -9.20
N HIS A 38 7.22 -6.27 -9.32
CA HIS A 38 6.17 -7.24 -9.00
C HIS A 38 5.82 -7.27 -7.50
N LEU A 39 6.78 -7.00 -6.62
CA LEU A 39 6.56 -6.92 -5.18
C LEU A 39 6.22 -5.51 -4.72
N CYS A 40 6.82 -4.51 -5.34
CA CYS A 40 6.72 -3.11 -4.98
C CYS A 40 6.30 -2.28 -6.21
N PRO A 41 5.00 -2.30 -6.55
CA PRO A 41 4.50 -1.58 -7.71
C PRO A 41 4.60 -0.07 -7.53
N VAL A 42 4.65 0.64 -8.65
CA VAL A 42 4.63 2.11 -8.68
C VAL A 42 3.20 2.55 -8.88
N ILE A 43 2.70 3.33 -7.94
CA ILE A 43 1.36 3.90 -7.94
C ILE A 43 1.45 5.36 -8.35
N HIS A 44 0.66 5.73 -9.35
CA HIS A 44 0.56 7.08 -9.87
C HIS A 44 -0.74 7.71 -9.37
N ILE A 45 -0.63 8.74 -8.53
CA ILE A 45 -1.76 9.53 -8.00
C ILE A 45 -1.49 11.01 -8.17
N ASP A 46 -2.50 11.86 -7.92
CA ASP A 46 -2.39 13.31 -8.08
C ASP A 46 -1.27 13.93 -7.22
N GLU A 47 -0.96 13.31 -6.08
CA GLU A 47 0.13 13.70 -5.17
C GLU A 47 1.53 13.35 -5.70
N GLY A 48 1.62 12.55 -6.77
CA GLY A 48 2.86 12.13 -7.43
C GLY A 48 3.04 10.62 -7.53
N ASP A 49 4.29 10.21 -7.78
CA ASP A 49 4.67 8.81 -7.96
C ASP A 49 5.17 8.20 -6.66
N PHE A 50 4.53 7.11 -6.26
CA PHE A 50 4.85 6.39 -5.03
C PHE A 50 5.16 4.92 -5.32
N VAL A 51 5.99 4.32 -4.48
CA VAL A 51 6.22 2.88 -4.46
C VAL A 51 5.50 2.28 -3.27
N MET A 52 4.69 1.26 -3.55
CA MET A 52 4.00 0.49 -2.54
C MET A 52 4.96 -0.56 -1.95
N LEU A 53 5.32 -0.43 -0.68
CA LEU A 53 6.27 -1.33 -0.03
C LEU A 53 5.55 -2.54 0.56
N THR A 54 5.06 -3.43 -0.29
CA THR A 54 4.22 -4.60 0.12
C THR A 54 4.86 -5.45 1.22
N HIS A 55 6.18 -5.63 1.19
CA HIS A 55 6.92 -6.35 2.24
C HIS A 55 6.90 -5.70 3.63
N GLN A 56 6.44 -4.45 3.74
CA GLN A 56 6.23 -3.72 5.00
C GLN A 56 4.74 -3.63 5.38
N MET A 57 3.89 -4.46 4.77
CA MET A 57 2.48 -4.57 5.13
C MET A 57 2.31 -4.85 6.62
N ALA A 58 1.41 -4.12 7.27
CA ALA A 58 1.20 -4.21 8.72
C ALA A 58 -0.25 -3.93 9.11
N SER A 59 -0.68 -4.46 10.25
CA SER A 59 -1.95 -4.09 10.87
C SER A 59 -1.75 -2.84 11.73
N VAL A 60 -2.56 -1.81 11.51
CA VAL A 60 -2.53 -0.56 12.27
C VAL A 60 -3.90 -0.22 12.89
N PRO A 61 -3.96 0.47 14.04
CA PRO A 61 -5.22 0.94 14.59
C PRO A 61 -5.91 1.95 13.67
N THR A 62 -7.23 1.85 13.47
CA THR A 62 -7.99 2.80 12.63
C THR A 62 -7.80 4.26 13.07
N LYS A 63 -7.56 4.50 14.36
CA LYS A 63 -7.33 5.83 14.94
C LYS A 63 -6.08 6.56 14.40
N ILE A 64 -5.11 5.84 13.83
CA ILE A 64 -3.93 6.49 13.22
C ILE A 64 -4.13 6.80 11.74
N LEU A 65 -5.10 6.14 11.10
CA LEU A 65 -5.50 6.41 9.73
C LEU A 65 -6.37 7.67 9.76
N ARG A 66 -5.88 8.70 9.07
CA ARG A 66 -6.53 10.02 9.01
C ARG A 66 -7.42 10.08 7.77
N GLU A 67 -7.50 11.27 7.18
CA GLU A 67 -8.34 11.54 6.04
C GLU A 67 -7.94 10.67 4.84
N PRO A 68 -8.92 10.03 4.17
CA PRO A 68 -8.68 9.35 2.90
C PRO A 68 -8.28 10.41 1.87
N VAL A 69 -7.13 10.21 1.24
CA VAL A 69 -6.54 11.16 0.29
C VAL A 69 -6.94 10.82 -1.14
N ASN A 70 -6.94 9.53 -1.47
CA ASN A 70 -7.24 9.04 -2.81
C ASN A 70 -7.88 7.64 -2.77
N GLU A 71 -8.44 7.21 -3.90
CA GLU A 71 -9.04 5.89 -4.09
C GLU A 71 -8.24 5.13 -5.17
N LEU A 72 -7.85 3.89 -4.88
CA LEU A 72 -6.90 3.12 -5.70
C LEU A 72 -7.55 1.90 -6.37
N SER A 73 -8.85 1.89 -6.59
CA SER A 73 -9.56 0.73 -7.20
C SER A 73 -9.00 0.36 -8.57
N SER A 74 -8.53 1.33 -9.35
CA SER A 74 -7.86 1.09 -10.64
C SER A 74 -6.56 0.29 -10.52
N PHE A 75 -5.90 0.30 -9.36
CA PHE A 75 -4.69 -0.47 -9.07
C PHE A 75 -4.97 -1.78 -8.35
N ARG A 76 -6.24 -2.15 -8.15
CA ARG A 76 -6.64 -3.32 -7.34
C ARG A 76 -5.94 -4.60 -7.77
N ASP A 77 -5.86 -4.88 -9.06
CA ASP A 77 -5.26 -6.12 -9.55
C ASP A 77 -3.74 -6.15 -9.30
N GLU A 78 -3.07 -5.01 -9.42
CA GLU A 78 -1.63 -4.87 -9.13
C GLU A 78 -1.34 -4.99 -7.62
N ILE A 79 -2.21 -4.44 -6.77
CA ILE A 79 -2.13 -4.57 -5.31
C ILE A 79 -2.30 -6.02 -4.88
N VAL A 80 -3.33 -6.71 -5.40
CA VAL A 80 -3.58 -8.13 -5.08
C VAL A 80 -2.44 -9.00 -5.58
N ALA A 81 -1.93 -8.77 -6.79
CA ALA A 81 -0.79 -9.51 -7.33
C ALA A 81 0.48 -9.31 -6.49
N ALA A 82 0.76 -8.08 -6.02
CA ALA A 82 1.91 -7.83 -5.15
C ALA A 82 1.79 -8.54 -3.79
N ILE A 83 0.59 -8.60 -3.21
CA ILE A 83 0.31 -9.33 -1.97
C ILE A 83 0.44 -10.84 -2.20
N ASP A 84 -0.10 -11.37 -3.30
CA ASP A 84 0.03 -12.78 -3.66
C ASP A 84 1.50 -13.14 -3.84
N PHE A 85 2.25 -12.36 -4.62
CA PHE A 85 3.69 -12.55 -4.81
C PHE A 85 4.47 -12.54 -3.49
N LEU A 86 4.11 -11.67 -2.53
CA LEU A 86 4.72 -11.67 -1.21
C LEU A 86 4.48 -12.97 -0.42
N ILE A 87 3.29 -13.57 -0.55
CA ILE A 87 2.86 -14.72 0.25
C ILE A 87 3.21 -16.05 -0.43
N THR A 88 2.95 -16.16 -1.73
CA THR A 88 3.01 -17.40 -2.51
C THR A 88 4.17 -17.43 -3.49
N GLY A 89 4.72 -16.26 -3.86
CA GLY A 89 5.81 -16.13 -4.83
C GLY A 89 5.39 -16.20 -6.29
N ILE A 90 4.10 -16.13 -6.59
CA ILE A 90 3.50 -16.20 -7.94
C ILE A 90 3.31 -14.80 -8.52
#